data_AF-A0A5C8L8D9-F1
#
_entry.id   AF-A0A5C8L8D9-F1
#
_cell.length_a   1.000
_cell.length_b   1.000
_cell.length_c   1.000
_cell.angle_alpha   90.00
_cell.angle_beta   90.00
_cell.angle_gamma   90.00
#
_symmetry.space_group_name_H-M   'P 1'
#
loop_
_entity.id
_entity.type
_entity.pdbx_description
1 polymer ?
#
loop_
_entity_poly.entity_id
_entity_poly.type
_entity_poly.pdbx_seq_one_letter_code
_entity_poly.pdbx_strand_id
1 'polypeptide(L)'
;MAFKKRTEKAISKLYIAFHKGELHPNCHCKCAVGNILNQADFWAGFSDNIGKGNLNYVGKVHQVLGRKYAGFTPQELLNIEVIFLKKLKYNSSRNGSYNQDDLFYGLEAVIKYLCQLDKQPNLLRIEELLDYQPKKTSLLV
;
A
#
# COMPACT_ATOMS: atom_id res chain seq x y z
N MET A 1 16.97 14.55 1.63
CA MET A 1 15.63 15.13 1.33
C MET A 1 14.64 14.55 2.33
N ALA A 2 13.81 15.38 2.97
CA ALA A 2 12.79 14.91 3.90
C ALA A 2 11.49 14.58 3.16
N PHE A 3 10.85 13.47 3.52
CA PHE A 3 9.50 13.16 3.05
C PHE A 3 8.48 14.19 3.55
N LYS A 4 7.35 14.34 2.84
CA LYS A 4 6.19 14.98 3.45
C LYS A 4 5.75 14.15 4.66
N LYS A 5 5.35 14.83 5.74
CA LYS A 5 4.97 14.21 7.02
C LYS A 5 3.93 13.08 6.89
N ARG A 6 2.99 13.16 5.94
CA ARG A 6 2.00 12.08 5.70
C ARG A 6 2.65 10.82 5.11
N THR A 7 3.53 11.00 4.14
CA THR A 7 4.25 9.91 3.45
C THR A 7 5.27 9.27 4.37
N GLU A 8 6.04 10.06 5.12
CA GLU A 8 6.97 9.56 6.13
C GLU A 8 6.27 8.65 7.15
N LYS A 9 5.12 9.10 7.68
CA LYS A 9 4.32 8.31 8.62
C LYS A 9 3.76 7.04 7.99
N ALA A 10 3.30 7.10 6.74
CA ALA A 10 2.80 5.92 6.03
C ALA A 10 3.92 4.90 5.83
N ILE A 11 5.09 5.34 5.33
CA ILE A 11 6.27 4.48 5.13
C ILE A 11 6.71 3.85 6.45
N SER A 12 6.80 4.63 7.53
CA SER A 12 7.19 4.12 8.86
C SER A 12 6.24 3.02 9.36
N LYS A 13 4.92 3.19 9.18
CA LYS A 13 3.93 2.17 9.56
C LYS A 13 4.07 0.90 8.71
N LEU A 14 4.25 1.05 7.40
CA LEU A 14 4.44 -0.08 6.50
C LEU A 14 5.74 -0.84 6.79
N TYR A 15 6.83 -0.13 7.10
CA TYR A 15 8.09 -0.71 7.54
C TYR A 15 7.89 -1.59 8.78
N ILE A 16 7.23 -1.05 9.81
CA ILE A 16 6.96 -1.79 11.05
C ILE A 16 6.10 -3.03 10.77
N ALA A 17 5.02 -2.87 9.98
CA ALA A 17 4.13 -3.97 9.65
C ALA A 17 4.83 -5.09 8.87
N PHE A 18 5.72 -4.72 7.94
CA PHE A 18 6.52 -5.68 7.17
C PHE A 18 7.43 -6.50 8.08
N HIS A 19 8.24 -5.85 8.91
CA HIS A 19 9.23 -6.51 9.77
C HIS A 19 8.61 -7.28 10.94
N LYS A 20 7.43 -6.89 11.39
CA LYS A 20 6.68 -7.64 12.42
C LYS A 20 5.84 -8.80 11.87
N GLY A 21 5.79 -8.97 10.54
CA GLY A 21 4.91 -9.97 9.93
C GLY A 21 3.42 -9.64 10.10
N GLU A 22 3.07 -8.37 10.30
CA GLU A 22 1.69 -7.89 10.44
C GLU A 22 1.09 -7.41 9.11
N LEU A 23 1.84 -7.53 8.01
CA LEU A 23 1.37 -7.20 6.67
C LEU A 23 0.69 -8.41 6.03
N HIS A 24 -0.64 -8.41 6.02
CA HIS A 24 -1.47 -9.48 5.47
C HIS A 24 -2.39 -8.95 4.36
N PRO A 25 -2.14 -9.29 3.09
CA PRO A 25 -2.93 -8.79 1.95
C PRO A 25 -4.41 -9.14 2.01
N ASN A 26 -4.77 -10.24 2.68
CA ASN A 26 -6.14 -10.74 2.74
C ASN A 26 -6.93 -10.24 3.97
N CYS A 27 -6.37 -9.41 4.86
CA CYS A 27 -7.15 -8.71 5.91
C CYS A 27 -7.20 -7.21 5.64
N HIS A 28 -8.39 -6.62 5.59
CA HIS A 28 -8.53 -5.16 5.44
C HIS A 28 -7.87 -4.36 6.58
N CYS A 29 -7.77 -4.98 7.75
CA CYS A 29 -7.13 -4.45 8.93
C CYS A 29 -5.59 -4.48 8.85
N LYS A 30 -5.02 -5.43 8.11
CA LYS A 30 -3.58 -5.72 8.11
C LYS A 30 -2.96 -5.64 6.71
N CYS A 31 -3.71 -5.22 5.69
CA CYS A 31 -3.16 -4.89 4.39
C CYS A 31 -2.36 -3.57 4.44
N ALA A 32 -1.88 -3.08 3.30
CA ALA A 32 -1.14 -1.83 3.23
C ALA A 32 -1.96 -0.65 3.77
N VAL A 33 -3.22 -0.52 3.33
CA VAL A 33 -4.10 0.57 3.79
C VAL A 33 -4.47 0.42 5.27
N GLY A 34 -4.82 -0.79 5.70
CA GLY A 34 -5.14 -1.06 7.11
C GLY A 34 -4.02 -0.63 8.04
N ASN A 35 -2.78 -1.00 7.74
CA ASN A 35 -1.61 -0.60 8.53
C ASN A 35 -1.38 0.92 8.51
N ILE A 36 -1.51 1.60 7.35
CA ILE A 36 -1.44 3.08 7.28
C ILE A 36 -2.48 3.72 8.21
N LEU A 37 -3.65 3.10 8.35
CA LEU A 37 -4.77 3.56 9.16
C LEU A 37 -4.80 3.00 10.60
N ASN A 38 -3.66 2.54 11.14
CA ASN A 38 -3.57 1.94 12.48
C ASN A 38 -4.48 0.72 12.66
N GLN A 39 -4.41 -0.20 11.70
CA GLN A 39 -5.16 -1.44 11.65
C GLN A 39 -6.69 -1.28 11.56
N ALA A 40 -7.16 -0.12 11.09
CA ALA A 40 -8.58 0.12 10.83
C ALA A 40 -9.01 -0.44 9.46
N ASP A 41 -10.24 -0.92 9.37
CA ASP A 41 -10.81 -1.57 8.18
C ASP A 41 -11.98 -0.80 7.53
N PHE A 42 -12.45 0.29 8.15
CA PHE A 42 -13.58 1.10 7.64
C PHE A 42 -13.40 1.56 6.18
N TRP A 43 -12.15 1.73 5.75
CA TRP A 43 -11.81 2.15 4.39
C TRP A 43 -12.29 1.15 3.33
N ALA A 44 -12.43 -0.13 3.69
CA ALA A 44 -12.97 -1.16 2.82
C ALA A 44 -14.42 -0.85 2.41
N GLY A 45 -15.17 -0.14 3.26
CA GLY A 45 -16.53 0.33 2.95
C GLY A 45 -16.60 1.42 1.87
N PHE A 46 -15.47 1.97 1.42
CA PHE A 46 -15.44 2.96 0.33
C PHE A 46 -15.56 2.34 -1.08
N SER A 47 -15.49 1.01 -1.20
CA SER A 47 -15.65 0.28 -2.47
C SER A 47 -16.57 -0.92 -2.26
N ASP A 48 -17.33 -1.27 -3.29
CA ASP A 48 -18.16 -2.48 -3.27
C ASP A 48 -17.32 -3.75 -3.49
N ASN A 49 -16.09 -3.61 -4.00
CA ASN A 49 -15.19 -4.73 -4.24
C ASN A 49 -13.76 -4.36 -3.87
N ILE A 50 -13.16 -5.15 -2.98
CA ILE A 50 -11.75 -5.00 -2.60
C ILE A 50 -10.86 -5.27 -3.82
N GLY A 51 -9.87 -4.40 -4.04
CA GLY A 51 -9.00 -4.45 -5.22
C GLY A 51 -9.59 -3.86 -6.50
N LYS A 52 -10.77 -3.23 -6.45
CA LYS A 52 -11.23 -2.27 -7.48
C LYS A 52 -10.95 -0.84 -7.03
N GLY A 53 -10.47 -0.01 -7.94
CA GLY A 53 -10.10 1.38 -7.66
C GLY A 53 -11.23 2.38 -7.74
N ASN A 54 -12.49 1.95 -7.66
CA ASN A 54 -13.65 2.83 -7.84
C ASN A 54 -14.37 3.01 -6.52
N LEU A 55 -14.66 4.27 -6.16
CA LEU A 55 -15.47 4.58 -4.99
C LEU A 55 -16.93 4.16 -5.22
N ASN A 56 -17.54 3.55 -4.20
CA ASN A 56 -18.99 3.38 -4.12
C ASN A 56 -19.66 4.69 -3.64
N TYR A 57 -20.96 4.65 -3.36
CA TYR A 57 -21.69 5.83 -2.91
C TYR A 57 -21.10 6.45 -1.63
N VAL A 58 -20.84 5.63 -0.60
CA VAL A 58 -20.25 6.09 0.67
C VAL A 58 -18.88 6.71 0.44
N GLY A 59 -18.03 6.04 -0.35
CA GLY A 59 -16.71 6.54 -0.72
C GLY A 59 -16.78 7.89 -1.45
N LYS A 60 -17.71 8.05 -2.41
CA LYS A 60 -17.91 9.29 -3.17
C LYS A 60 -18.35 10.44 -2.26
N VAL A 61 -19.27 10.21 -1.32
CA VAL A 61 -19.69 11.23 -0.35
C VAL A 61 -18.48 11.73 0.46
N HIS A 62 -17.68 10.80 1.00
CA HIS A 62 -16.49 11.17 1.76
C HIS A 62 -15.45 11.92 0.91
N GLN A 63 -15.30 11.52 -0.36
CA GLN A 63 -14.40 12.17 -1.32
C GLN A 63 -14.84 13.61 -1.63
N VAL A 64 -16.14 13.81 -1.92
CA VAL A 64 -16.70 15.13 -2.25
C VAL A 64 -16.64 16.07 -1.06
N LEU A 65 -16.85 15.57 0.16
CA LEU A 65 -16.68 16.35 1.40
C LEU A 65 -15.22 16.68 1.72
N GLY A 66 -14.26 16.24 0.91
CA GLY A 66 -12.84 16.49 1.12
C GLY A 66 -12.25 15.80 2.34
N ARG A 67 -12.90 14.72 2.84
CA ARG A 67 -12.41 13.99 4.02
C ARG A 67 -11.06 13.35 3.72
N LYS A 68 -10.18 13.34 4.73
CA LYS A 68 -8.87 12.70 4.67
C LYS A 68 -8.63 11.83 5.90
N TYR A 69 -8.02 10.68 5.69
CA TYR A 69 -7.65 9.72 6.72
C TYR A 69 -6.14 9.48 6.63
N ALA A 70 -5.42 9.70 7.73
CA ALA A 70 -3.96 9.74 7.74
C ALA A 70 -3.35 10.69 6.67
N GLY A 71 -4.12 11.68 6.20
CA GLY A 71 -3.71 12.61 5.14
C GLY A 71 -4.05 12.17 3.71
N PHE A 72 -4.73 11.04 3.52
CA PHE A 72 -5.17 10.51 2.22
C PHE A 72 -6.68 10.60 2.05
N THR A 73 -7.12 10.97 0.85
CA THR A 73 -8.51 10.92 0.40
C THR A 73 -8.99 9.47 0.25
N PRO A 74 -10.31 9.21 0.28
CA PRO A 74 -10.87 7.89 0.01
C PRO A 74 -10.33 7.27 -1.29
N GLN A 75 -10.22 8.05 -2.36
CA GLN A 75 -9.70 7.56 -3.64
C GLN A 75 -8.21 7.19 -3.57
N GLU A 76 -7.39 8.00 -2.90
CA GLU A 76 -5.96 7.68 -2.69
C GLU A 76 -5.80 6.37 -1.89
N LEU A 77 -6.63 6.15 -0.85
CA LEU A 77 -6.60 4.90 -0.08
C LEU A 77 -6.93 3.68 -0.94
N LEU A 78 -8.01 3.75 -1.74
CA LEU A 78 -8.34 2.64 -2.65
C LEU A 78 -7.23 2.38 -3.67
N ASN A 79 -6.61 3.44 -4.20
CA ASN A 79 -5.49 3.29 -5.14
C ASN A 79 -4.28 2.62 -4.50
N ILE A 80 -3.94 2.95 -3.25
CA ILE A 80 -2.88 2.27 -2.49
C ILE A 80 -3.15 0.77 -2.43
N GLU A 81 -4.36 0.36 -2.03
CA GLU A 81 -4.72 -1.06 -1.92
C GLU A 81 -4.65 -1.76 -3.27
N VAL A 82 -5.22 -1.15 -4.32
CA VAL A 82 -5.22 -1.70 -5.66
C VAL A 82 -3.80 -1.91 -6.18
N ILE A 83 -2.90 -0.95 -5.97
CA ILE A 83 -1.51 -1.03 -6.38
C ILE A 83 -0.79 -2.16 -5.62
N PHE A 84 -0.99 -2.23 -4.30
CA PHE A 84 -0.44 -3.28 -3.45
C PHE A 84 -0.87 -4.67 -3.94
N LEU A 85 -2.18 -4.90 -4.08
CA LEU A 85 -2.74 -6.18 -4.48
C LEU A 85 -2.39 -6.56 -5.93
N LYS A 86 -2.33 -5.59 -6.86
CA LYS A 86 -1.94 -5.87 -8.25
C LYS A 86 -0.51 -6.38 -8.33
N LYS A 87 0.41 -5.78 -7.57
CA LYS A 87 1.81 -6.21 -7.60
C LYS A 87 2.00 -7.57 -6.95
N LEU A 88 1.24 -7.85 -5.88
CA LEU A 88 1.19 -9.17 -5.25
C LEU A 88 0.66 -10.26 -6.19
N LYS A 89 -0.46 -10.02 -6.88
CA LYS A 89 -1.02 -10.99 -7.85
C LYS A 89 -0.08 -11.29 -9.02
N TYR A 90 0.74 -10.32 -9.42
CA TYR A 90 1.72 -10.50 -10.49
C TYR A 90 2.89 -11.39 -10.04
N ASN A 91 3.29 -11.32 -8.77
CA ASN A 91 4.43 -12.06 -8.24
C ASN A 91 4.04 -13.38 -7.54
N SER A 92 2.79 -13.53 -7.11
CA SER A 92 2.34 -14.69 -6.35
C SER A 92 2.42 -15.99 -7.15
N SER A 93 2.94 -17.04 -6.52
CA SER A 93 2.84 -18.40 -7.05
C SER A 93 1.38 -18.85 -7.15
N ARG A 94 1.10 -19.84 -8.01
CA ARG A 94 -0.25 -20.39 -8.28
C ARG A 94 -1.03 -20.85 -7.03
N ASN A 95 -0.37 -20.97 -5.87
CA ASN A 95 -0.96 -21.52 -4.65
C ASN A 95 -1.52 -20.46 -3.69
N GLY A 96 -1.47 -19.17 -4.02
CA GLY A 96 -2.14 -18.10 -3.25
C GLY A 96 -1.48 -17.74 -1.91
N SER A 97 -0.31 -18.31 -1.60
CA SER A 97 0.54 -17.87 -0.50
C SER A 97 1.51 -16.78 -0.97
N TYR A 98 1.59 -15.68 -0.21
CA TYR A 98 2.55 -14.59 -0.45
C TYR A 98 3.77 -14.79 0.43
N ASN A 99 4.95 -14.79 -0.19
CA ASN A 99 6.21 -14.80 0.56
C ASN A 99 6.65 -13.36 0.89
N GLN A 100 7.77 -13.23 1.59
CA GLN A 100 8.29 -11.92 2.01
C GLN A 100 8.78 -11.06 0.81
N ASP A 101 9.26 -11.68 -0.27
CA ASP A 101 9.63 -10.97 -1.51
C ASP A 101 8.38 -10.37 -2.19
N ASP A 102 7.28 -11.12 -2.26
CA ASP A 102 6.00 -10.66 -2.81
C ASP A 102 5.52 -9.42 -2.06
N LEU A 103 5.53 -9.49 -0.73
CA LEU A 103 5.17 -8.37 0.15
C LEU A 103 6.09 -7.17 -0.06
N PHE A 104 7.40 -7.39 -0.18
CA PHE A 104 8.36 -6.33 -0.47
C PHE A 104 8.03 -5.61 -1.77
N TYR A 105 7.82 -6.35 -2.87
CA TYR A 105 7.48 -5.75 -4.16
C TYR A 105 6.14 -5.01 -4.11
N GLY A 106 5.16 -5.53 -3.36
CA GLY A 106 3.91 -4.82 -3.08
C GLY A 106 4.16 -3.47 -2.41
N LEU A 107 4.97 -3.45 -1.34
CA LEU A 107 5.34 -2.22 -0.65
C LEU A 107 6.14 -1.27 -1.52
N GLU A 108 7.05 -1.79 -2.33
CA GLU A 108 7.84 -1.00 -3.28
C GLU A 108 6.91 -0.19 -4.21
N ALA A 109 5.89 -0.84 -4.78
CA ALA A 109 4.91 -0.18 -5.62
C ALA A 109 4.09 0.88 -4.86
N VAL A 110 3.70 0.60 -3.61
CA VAL A 110 2.99 1.55 -2.75
C VAL A 110 3.85 2.77 -2.44
N ILE A 111 5.12 2.58 -2.04
CA ILE A 111 6.03 3.67 -1.69
C ILE A 111 6.28 4.58 -2.90
N LYS A 112 6.47 4.00 -4.09
CA LYS A 112 6.57 4.76 -5.35
C LYS A 112 5.32 5.61 -5.58
N TYR A 113 4.13 5.05 -5.35
CA TYR A 113 2.88 5.79 -5.47
C TYR A 113 2.74 6.92 -4.45
N LEU A 114 3.10 6.69 -3.18
CA LEU A 114 3.10 7.73 -2.14
C LEU A 114 3.99 8.92 -2.51
N CYS A 115 5.17 8.65 -3.07
CA CYS A 115 6.08 9.71 -3.55
C CYS A 115 5.46 10.51 -4.71
N GLN A 116 4.77 9.84 -5.63
CA GLN A 116 4.07 10.50 -6.75
C GLN A 116 2.96 11.44 -6.26
N LEU A 117 2.17 11.00 -5.27
CA LEU A 117 1.10 11.83 -4.68
C LEU A 117 1.62 13.15 -4.10
N ASP A 118 2.82 13.12 -3.53
CA ASP A 118 3.46 14.30 -2.94
C ASP A 118 4.41 15.04 -3.90
N LYS A 119 4.43 14.65 -5.20
CA LYS A 119 5.34 15.18 -6.23
C LYS A 119 6.81 15.15 -5.79
N GLN A 120 7.18 14.14 -5.01
CA GLN A 120 8.56 13.93 -4.57
C GLN A 120 9.29 13.06 -5.59
N PRO A 121 10.54 13.39 -5.95
CA PRO A 121 11.28 12.60 -6.93
C PRO A 121 11.52 11.19 -6.36
N ASN A 122 11.23 10.17 -7.18
CA ASN A 122 11.38 8.77 -6.82
C ASN A 122 12.86 8.36 -6.88
N LEU A 123 13.65 8.86 -5.93
CA LEU A 123 15.10 8.63 -5.81
C LEU A 123 15.43 7.62 -4.71
N LEU A 124 14.44 6.83 -4.29
CA LEU A 124 14.58 5.93 -3.16
C LEU A 124 15.19 4.60 -3.58
N ARG A 125 16.27 4.22 -2.91
CA ARG A 125 16.66 2.81 -2.78
C ARG A 125 15.72 2.18 -1.76
N ILE A 126 14.64 1.57 -2.26
CA ILE A 126 13.57 1.05 -1.41
C ILE A 126 14.08 -0.14 -0.58
N GLU A 127 15.07 -0.86 -1.09
CA GLU A 127 15.79 -1.92 -0.38
C GLU A 127 16.46 -1.39 0.90
N GLU A 128 17.12 -0.24 0.81
CA GLU A 128 17.75 0.42 1.97
C GLU A 128 16.70 0.98 2.93
N LEU A 129 15.60 1.54 2.39
CA LEU A 129 14.51 2.10 3.19
C LEU A 129 13.78 1.03 4.00
N LEU A 130 13.59 -0.16 3.42
CA LEU A 130 12.91 -1.27 4.05
C LEU A 130 13.87 -2.24 4.75
N ASP A 131 15.18 -1.99 4.73
CA ASP A 131 16.20 -2.90 5.26
C ASP A 131 15.97 -4.35 4.81
N TYR A 132 15.75 -4.53 3.49
CA TYR A 132 15.39 -5.81 2.90
C TYR A 132 15.95 -5.95 1.50
N GLN A 133 16.59 -7.08 1.24
CA GLN A 133 17.12 -7.44 -0.07
C GLN A 133 16.27 -8.57 -0.65
N PRO A 134 15.36 -8.28 -1.60
CA PRO A 134 14.56 -9.33 -2.20
C PRO A 134 15.46 -10.27 -3.01
N LYS A 135 15.12 -11.56 -3.05
CA LYS A 135 15.83 -12.48 -3.92
C LYS A 135 15.61 -12.03 -5.37
N LYS A 136 16.68 -11.82 -6.13
CA LYS A 136 16.59 -11.49 -7.56
C LYS A 136 15.70 -12.53 -8.24
N THR A 137 14.50 -12.11 -8.62
CA THR A 137 13.70 -12.90 -9.55
C THR A 137 14.43 -12.78 -10.88
N SER A 138 15.06 -13.87 -11.31
CA SER A 138 15.60 -13.99 -12.66
C SER A 138 14.45 -13.74 -13.63
N LEU A 139 14.31 -12.50 -14.09
CA LEU A 139 13.45 -12.17 -15.22
C LEU A 139 14.08 -12.88 -16.43
N LEU A 140 13.59 -14.09 -16.74
CA LEU A 140 13.73 -14.62 -18.08
C LEU A 140 12.85 -13.75 -18.97
N VAL A 141 13.54 -13.10 -19.91
CA VAL A 141 13.08 -12.22 -20.99
C VAL A 141 11.90 -12.81 -21.74
#